data_AF-A0A4Y9PVJ1-F1
#
_entry.id   AF-A0A4Y9PVJ1-F1
#
_cell.length_a   1.000
_cell.length_b   1.000
_cell.length_c   1.000
_cell.angle_alpha   90.00
_cell.angle_beta   90.00
_cell.angle_gamma   90.00
#
_symmetry.space_group_name_H-M   'P 1'
#
loop_
_entity.id
_entity.type
_entity.pdbx_description
1 polymer ?
#
loop_
_entity_poly.entity_id
_entity_poly.type
_entity_poly.pdbx_seq_one_letter_code
_entity_poly.pdbx_strand_id
1 'polypeptide(L)'
;MSHAASLHSEPQPLPRRSGLPIMAIIALAALRVPGPVLEDLGILEAGEWTSVLLSWAPVALWIAVVVIRPVARPFLTVLAIGATSGVLLVIAYQLLWNQLFEDDPASVGGGGMPIRLVAILGGLITGVVAGAVGGLIAWAVRAVVNRRAGVT
;
A
#
# COMPACT_ATOMS: atom_id res chain seq x y z
N MET A 1 -55.51 -32.87 -7.63
CA MET A 1 -54.15 -33.44 -7.83
C MET A 1 -53.32 -32.35 -8.50
N SER A 2 -52.84 -31.37 -7.75
CA SER A 2 -51.46 -31.33 -7.21
C SER A 2 -50.43 -31.74 -8.27
N HIS A 3 -50.01 -30.79 -9.11
CA HIS A 3 -48.75 -30.90 -9.82
C HIS A 3 -47.88 -29.71 -9.42
N ALA A 4 -47.17 -29.95 -8.32
CA ALA A 4 -46.04 -29.18 -7.86
C ALA A 4 -44.99 -29.08 -8.97
N ALA A 5 -44.93 -27.92 -9.62
CA ALA A 5 -43.78 -27.50 -10.39
C ALA A 5 -43.52 -26.02 -10.09
N SER A 6 -43.44 -25.71 -8.80
CA SER A 6 -42.82 -24.49 -8.30
C SER A 6 -41.34 -24.56 -8.67
N LEU A 7 -41.00 -23.99 -9.83
CA LEU A 7 -39.63 -23.61 -10.17
C LEU A 7 -39.20 -22.52 -9.17
N HIS A 8 -38.78 -22.95 -7.99
CA HIS A 8 -37.95 -22.14 -7.11
C HIS A 8 -36.61 -22.00 -7.81
N SER A 9 -36.52 -20.97 -8.65
CA SER A 9 -35.25 -20.38 -9.04
C SER A 9 -34.63 -19.82 -7.75
N GLU A 10 -33.94 -20.67 -6.98
CA GLU A 10 -33.09 -20.18 -5.91
C GLU A 10 -32.10 -19.21 -6.55
N PRO A 11 -32.07 -17.92 -6.12
CA PRO A 11 -31.07 -16.99 -6.58
C PRO A 11 -29.71 -17.59 -6.21
N GLN A 12 -28.95 -18.03 -7.21
CA GLN A 12 -27.58 -18.47 -6.99
C GLN A 12 -26.82 -17.34 -6.28
N PRO A 13 -26.25 -17.56 -5.09
CA PRO A 13 -25.48 -16.54 -4.41
C PRO A 13 -24.26 -16.22 -5.28
N LEU A 14 -24.31 -15.07 -5.95
CA LEU A 14 -23.22 -14.57 -6.76
C LEU A 14 -21.91 -14.65 -5.94
N PRO A 15 -20.81 -15.14 -6.53
CA PRO A 15 -19.55 -15.30 -5.82
C PRO A 15 -19.10 -13.94 -5.26
N ARG A 16 -19.08 -13.84 -3.93
CA ARG A 16 -18.54 -12.68 -3.22
C ARG A 16 -17.08 -12.52 -3.63
N ARG A 17 -16.78 -11.56 -4.50
CA ARG A 17 -15.41 -11.21 -4.91
C ARG A 17 -14.70 -10.64 -3.67
N SER A 18 -14.11 -11.54 -2.89
CA SER A 18 -13.50 -11.28 -1.59
C SER A 18 -12.06 -10.78 -1.75
N GLY A 19 -11.90 -9.61 -2.36
CA GLY A 19 -10.60 -8.94 -2.48
C GLY A 19 -10.72 -7.62 -3.20
N LEU A 20 -9.96 -6.61 -2.76
CA LEU A 20 -9.78 -5.36 -3.51
C LEU A 20 -9.21 -5.71 -4.91
N PRO A 21 -9.69 -5.08 -5.99
CA PRO A 21 -9.16 -5.34 -7.32
C PRO A 21 -7.68 -4.97 -7.36
N ILE A 22 -6.86 -5.75 -8.08
CA ILE A 22 -5.42 -5.50 -8.26
C ILE A 22 -5.14 -4.05 -8.67
N MET A 23 -5.98 -3.47 -9.52
CA MET A 23 -5.85 -2.08 -9.95
C MET A 23 -6.01 -1.09 -8.79
N ALA A 24 -6.87 -1.35 -7.81
CA ALA A 24 -6.98 -0.52 -6.63
C ALA A 24 -5.75 -0.66 -5.72
N ILE A 25 -5.16 -1.86 -5.63
CA ILE A 25 -3.91 -2.08 -4.88
C ILE A 25 -2.77 -1.27 -5.50
N ILE A 26 -2.62 -1.35 -6.83
CA ILE A 26 -1.60 -0.60 -7.56
C ILE A 26 -1.83 0.91 -7.44
N ALA A 27 -3.06 1.38 -7.63
CA ALA A 27 -3.39 2.80 -7.50
C ALA A 27 -3.09 3.33 -6.10
N LEU A 28 -3.53 2.62 -5.05
CA LEU A 28 -3.24 3.00 -3.67
C LEU A 28 -1.75 2.97 -3.36
N ALA A 29 -1.02 1.97 -3.85
CA ALA A 29 0.43 1.88 -3.69
C ALA A 29 1.15 3.06 -4.36
N ALA A 30 0.71 3.44 -5.56
CA ALA A 30 1.30 4.53 -6.33
C ALA A 30 1.15 5.90 -5.63
N LEU A 31 0.09 6.12 -4.84
CA LEU A 31 -0.09 7.38 -4.09
C LEU A 31 1.05 7.69 -3.12
N ARG A 32 1.79 6.67 -2.66
CA ARG A 32 2.93 6.88 -1.75
C ARG A 32 4.19 7.35 -2.44
N VAL A 33 4.32 7.15 -3.75
CA VAL A 33 5.57 7.42 -4.50
C VAL A 33 5.87 8.92 -4.65
N PRO A 34 4.91 9.80 -4.98
CA PRO A 34 5.22 11.21 -5.26
C PRO A 34 5.86 11.95 -4.08
N GLY A 35 5.36 11.74 -2.86
CA GLY A 35 5.79 12.51 -1.68
C GLY A 35 7.29 12.40 -1.39
N PRO A 36 7.82 11.19 -1.12
CA PRO A 36 9.23 10.98 -0.88
C PRO A 36 10.12 11.41 -2.04
N VAL A 37 9.67 11.22 -3.29
CA VAL A 37 10.44 11.62 -4.48
C VAL A 37 10.54 13.15 -4.58
N LEU A 38 9.47 13.87 -4.28
CA LEU A 38 9.46 15.35 -4.29
C LEU A 38 10.33 15.95 -3.18
N GLU A 39 10.32 15.33 -1.99
CA GLU A 39 11.18 15.72 -0.86
C GLU A 39 12.66 15.48 -1.18
N ASP A 40 12.99 14.31 -1.72
CA ASP A 40 14.37 13.96 -2.07
C ASP A 40 14.94 14.76 -3.25
N LEU A 41 14.07 15.24 -4.15
CA LEU A 41 14.45 16.20 -5.20
C LEU A 41 14.63 17.64 -4.67
N GLY A 42 14.38 17.89 -3.39
CA GLY A 42 14.44 19.22 -2.79
C GLY A 42 13.34 20.16 -3.25
N ILE A 43 12.28 19.64 -3.91
CA ILE A 43 11.13 20.44 -4.36
C ILE A 43 10.22 20.74 -3.16
N LEU A 44 10.13 19.81 -2.21
CA LEU A 44 9.49 20.01 -0.91
C LEU A 44 10.57 20.12 0.15
N GLU A 45 10.51 21.14 0.99
CA GLU A 45 11.44 21.29 2.10
C GLU A 45 11.11 20.24 3.18
N ALA A 46 12.13 19.48 3.57
CA ALA A 46 12.02 18.48 4.63
C ALA A 46 11.61 19.15 5.95
N GLY A 47 10.47 18.72 6.51
CA GLY A 47 9.92 19.27 7.75
C GLY A 47 8.78 20.29 7.57
N GLU A 48 8.46 20.69 6.33
CA GLU A 48 7.22 21.42 6.08
C GLU A 48 6.00 20.51 6.31
N TRP A 49 4.92 21.10 6.82
CA TRP A 49 3.65 20.40 7.03
C TRP A 49 3.14 19.70 5.76
N THR A 50 3.41 20.28 4.59
CA THR A 50 3.06 19.72 3.28
C THR A 50 3.79 18.40 3.03
N SER A 51 5.10 18.32 3.29
CA SER A 51 5.89 17.09 3.13
C SER A 51 5.39 15.98 4.06
N VAL A 52 5.16 16.32 5.34
CA VAL A 52 4.62 15.38 6.33
C VAL A 52 3.26 14.85 5.90
N LEU A 53 2.34 15.74 5.50
CA LEU A 53 1.02 15.33 5.03
C LEU A 53 1.11 14.42 3.81
N LEU A 54 1.97 14.73 2.85
CA LEU A 54 2.10 13.94 1.62
C LEU A 54 2.73 12.55 1.87
N SER A 55 3.59 12.43 2.88
CA SER A 55 4.19 11.16 3.31
C SER A 55 3.23 10.27 4.10
N TRP A 56 2.41 10.86 4.98
CA TRP A 56 1.50 10.11 5.87
C TRP A 56 0.09 9.90 5.29
N ALA A 57 -0.41 10.79 4.43
CA ALA A 57 -1.75 10.69 3.84
C ALA A 57 -1.99 9.37 3.08
N PRO A 58 -1.04 8.84 2.28
CA PRO A 58 -1.22 7.56 1.59
C PRO A 58 -1.46 6.40 2.56
N VAL A 59 -0.68 6.34 3.66
CA VAL A 59 -0.81 5.28 4.67
C VAL A 59 -2.16 5.38 5.39
N ALA A 60 -2.57 6.59 5.77
CA ALA A 60 -3.88 6.83 6.36
C ALA A 60 -5.02 6.41 5.41
N LEU A 61 -4.88 6.71 4.12
CA LEU A 61 -5.86 6.33 3.11
C LEU A 61 -5.98 4.82 2.93
N TRP A 62 -4.87 4.07 2.95
CA TRP A 62 -4.91 2.61 2.87
C TRP A 62 -5.69 1.99 4.03
N ILE A 63 -5.45 2.49 5.24
CA ILE A 63 -6.15 2.07 6.45
C ILE A 63 -7.64 2.39 6.32
N ALA A 64 -7.99 3.61 5.92
CA ALA A 64 -9.38 4.03 5.74
C ALA A 64 -10.12 3.14 4.72
N VAL A 65 -9.51 2.87 3.56
CA VAL A 65 -10.10 2.02 2.53
C VAL A 65 -10.35 0.60 3.04
N VAL A 66 -9.39 0.02 3.77
CA VAL A 66 -9.49 -1.35 4.30
C VAL A 66 -10.46 -1.46 5.48
N VAL A 67 -10.63 -0.39 6.25
CA VAL A 67 -11.64 -0.33 7.33
C VAL A 67 -13.05 -0.18 6.75
N ILE A 68 -13.23 0.65 5.73
CA ILE A 68 -14.54 0.92 5.11
C ILE A 68 -14.99 -0.23 4.20
N ARG A 69 -14.06 -0.87 3.47
CA ARG A 69 -14.38 -1.99 2.58
C ARG A 69 -14.37 -3.31 3.36
N PRO A 70 -15.41 -4.16 3.22
CA PRO A 70 -15.41 -5.49 3.80
C PRO A 70 -14.43 -6.43 3.07
N VAL A 71 -13.15 -6.35 3.43
CA VAL A 71 -12.11 -7.28 2.98
C VAL A 71 -11.96 -8.44 3.96
N ALA A 72 -11.84 -9.65 3.42
CA ALA A 72 -11.72 -10.88 4.21
C ALA A 72 -10.43 -10.91 5.05
N ARG A 73 -9.35 -10.31 4.53
CA ARG A 73 -8.01 -10.33 5.14
C ARG A 73 -7.39 -8.91 5.14
N PRO A 74 -7.81 -8.02 6.05
CA PRO A 74 -7.41 -6.61 6.06
C PRO A 74 -5.89 -6.43 6.21
N PHE A 75 -5.26 -7.17 7.13
CA PHE A 75 -3.81 -7.14 7.34
C PHE A 75 -3.03 -7.45 6.06
N LEU A 76 -3.33 -8.59 5.42
CA LEU A 76 -2.65 -9.01 4.19
C LEU A 76 -2.90 -8.05 3.03
N THR A 77 -4.05 -7.39 2.99
CA THR A 77 -4.37 -6.41 1.96
C THR A 77 -3.49 -5.16 2.10
N VAL A 78 -3.37 -4.60 3.31
CA VAL A 78 -2.50 -3.44 3.54
C VAL A 78 -1.02 -3.81 3.40
N LEU A 79 -0.63 -5.01 3.83
CA LEU A 79 0.73 -5.52 3.63
C LEU A 79 1.08 -5.61 2.14
N ALA A 80 0.17 -6.14 1.31
CA ALA A 80 0.35 -6.20 -0.13
C ALA A 80 0.44 -4.81 -0.78
N ILE A 81 -0.38 -3.86 -0.34
CA ILE A 81 -0.30 -2.46 -0.80
C ILE A 81 1.05 -1.85 -0.41
N GLY A 82 1.50 -2.03 0.83
CA GLY A 82 2.80 -1.54 1.30
C GLY A 82 3.98 -2.15 0.57
N ALA A 83 3.99 -3.47 0.37
CA ALA A 83 5.02 -4.15 -0.41
C ALA A 83 5.06 -3.64 -1.87
N THR A 84 3.89 -3.50 -2.51
CA THR A 84 3.78 -2.94 -3.86
C THR A 84 4.30 -1.49 -3.90
N SER A 85 4.00 -0.69 -2.87
CA SER A 85 4.50 0.68 -2.77
C SER A 85 6.03 0.72 -2.66
N GLY A 86 6.64 -0.20 -1.91
CA GLY A 86 8.10 -0.32 -1.81
C GLY A 86 8.74 -0.66 -3.14
N VAL A 87 8.14 -1.59 -3.90
CA VAL A 87 8.60 -1.94 -5.25
C VAL A 87 8.53 -0.72 -6.18
N LEU A 88 7.40 -0.01 -6.21
CA LEU A 88 7.25 1.21 -7.02
C LEU A 88 8.25 2.29 -6.61
N LEU A 89 8.50 2.44 -5.32
CA LEU A 89 9.47 3.38 -4.79
C LEU A 89 10.89 3.03 -5.27
N VAL A 90 11.29 1.76 -5.15
CA VAL A 90 12.58 1.28 -5.69
C VAL A 90 12.70 1.60 -7.18
N ILE A 91 11.66 1.33 -7.97
CA ILE A 91 11.65 1.67 -9.40
C ILE A 91 11.87 3.17 -9.60
N ALA A 92 11.17 4.03 -8.84
CA ALA A 92 11.34 5.47 -8.91
C ALA A 92 12.78 5.91 -8.59
N TYR A 93 13.36 5.43 -7.49
CA TYR A 93 14.76 5.74 -7.12
C TYR A 93 15.77 5.24 -8.16
N GLN A 94 15.53 4.07 -8.76
CA GLN A 94 16.42 3.55 -9.81
C GLN A 94 16.31 4.39 -11.10
N LEU A 95 15.12 4.90 -11.43
CA LEU A 95 14.91 5.78 -12.60
C LEU A 95 15.47 7.20 -12.36
N LEU A 96 15.31 7.74 -11.16
CA LEU A 96 15.77 9.08 -10.79
C LEU A 96 17.19 9.11 -10.22
N TRP A 97 17.90 7.98 -10.25
CA TRP A 97 19.23 7.82 -9.64
C TRP A 97 20.20 8.96 -9.97
N ASN A 98 20.27 9.36 -11.24
CA ASN A 98 21.22 10.40 -11.67
C ASN A 98 20.84 11.81 -11.18
N GLN A 99 19.55 12.09 -11.00
CA GLN A 99 19.09 13.40 -10.49
C GLN A 99 19.21 13.49 -8.97
N LEU A 100 19.07 12.36 -8.27
CA LEU A 100 19.13 12.30 -6.81
C LEU A 100 20.57 12.23 -6.27
N PHE A 101 21.51 11.73 -7.07
CA PHE A 101 22.89 11.46 -6.64
C PHE A 101 23.92 12.07 -7.59
N GLU A 102 23.59 13.23 -8.18
CA GLU A 102 24.29 13.91 -9.29
C GLU A 102 25.79 14.18 -9.01
N ASP A 103 26.21 14.20 -7.73
CA ASP A 103 27.58 14.50 -7.28
C ASP A 103 28.44 13.30 -6.86
N ASP A 104 27.93 12.06 -6.90
CA ASP A 104 28.72 10.88 -6.48
C ASP A 104 29.05 9.99 -7.69
N PRO A 105 30.33 9.90 -8.12
CA PRO A 105 30.74 9.07 -9.25
C PRO A 105 30.82 7.60 -8.83
N ALA A 106 29.72 7.06 -8.31
CA ALA A 106 29.45 5.64 -8.30
C ALA A 106 28.98 5.21 -9.71
N SER A 107 29.72 5.66 -10.73
CA SER A 107 29.50 5.34 -12.12
C SER A 107 29.72 3.85 -12.32
N VAL A 108 28.75 3.27 -13.01
CA VAL A 108 28.75 1.98 -13.72
C VAL A 108 30.14 1.31 -13.78
N GLY A 109 30.53 0.56 -12.74
CA GLY A 109 31.75 -0.25 -12.78
C GLY A 109 32.53 -0.48 -11.48
N GLY A 110 32.52 0.43 -10.50
CA GLY A 110 33.51 0.35 -9.39
C GLY A 110 32.97 0.16 -7.96
N GLY A 111 31.92 0.89 -7.58
CA GLY A 111 31.45 0.94 -6.18
C GLY A 111 29.96 1.27 -6.00
N GLY A 112 29.21 1.45 -7.10
CA GLY A 112 27.78 1.81 -7.04
C GLY A 112 26.81 0.66 -6.86
N MET A 113 27.22 -0.59 -7.13
CA MET A 113 26.34 -1.74 -6.97
C MET A 113 25.94 -2.00 -5.51
N PRO A 114 26.86 -1.94 -4.51
CA PRO A 114 26.48 -2.05 -3.10
C PRO A 114 25.50 -0.96 -2.66
N ILE A 115 25.71 0.29 -3.07
CA ILE A 115 24.85 1.42 -2.70
C ILE A 115 23.47 1.29 -3.35
N ARG A 116 23.40 0.84 -4.62
CA ARG A 116 22.14 0.50 -5.29
C ARG A 116 21.42 -0.63 -4.58
N LEU A 117 22.14 -1.68 -4.14
CA LEU A 117 21.54 -2.78 -3.39
C LEU A 117 20.99 -2.29 -2.05
N VAL A 118 21.71 -1.43 -1.34
CA VAL A 118 21.22 -0.80 -0.09
C VAL A 118 19.97 0.04 -0.35
N ALA A 119 19.93 0.84 -1.43
CA ALA A 119 18.75 1.62 -1.80
C ALA A 119 17.56 0.73 -2.17
N ILE A 120 17.79 -0.35 -2.92
CA ILE A 120 16.77 -1.36 -3.27
C ILE A 120 16.22 -2.01 -1.99
N LEU A 121 17.11 -2.51 -1.12
CA LEU A 121 16.72 -3.15 0.14
C LEU A 121 15.99 -2.15 1.05
N GLY A 122 16.49 -0.93 1.16
CA GLY A 122 15.90 0.15 1.95
C GLY A 122 14.48 0.50 1.48
N GLY A 123 14.26 0.64 0.17
CA GLY A 123 12.93 0.90 -0.40
C GLY A 123 11.96 -0.26 -0.17
N LEU A 124 12.41 -1.51 -0.35
CA LEU A 124 11.61 -2.70 -0.08
C LEU A 124 11.25 -2.83 1.41
N ILE A 125 12.23 -2.71 2.30
CA ILE A 125 12.03 -2.75 3.76
C ILE A 125 11.06 -1.64 4.17
N THR A 126 11.23 -0.42 3.67
CA THR A 126 10.35 0.73 3.98
C THR A 126 8.91 0.50 3.49
N GLY A 127 8.75 -0.13 2.32
CA GLY A 127 7.45 -0.56 1.81
C GLY A 127 6.78 -1.60 2.72
N VAL A 128 7.51 -2.67 3.04
CA VAL A 128 7.03 -3.78 3.87
C VAL A 128 6.71 -3.33 5.28
N VAL A 129 7.58 -2.56 5.92
CA VAL A 129 7.38 -2.04 7.29
C VAL A 129 6.13 -1.17 7.35
N ALA A 130 5.97 -0.22 6.43
CA ALA A 130 4.77 0.60 6.40
C ALA A 130 3.49 -0.20 6.13
N GLY A 131 3.56 -1.20 5.24
CA GLY A 131 2.47 -2.14 5.00
C GLY A 131 2.11 -2.97 6.23
N ALA A 132 3.11 -3.46 6.96
CA ALA A 132 2.94 -4.23 8.18
C ALA A 132 2.34 -3.37 9.31
N VAL A 133 2.88 -2.16 9.53
CA VAL A 133 2.37 -1.21 10.51
C VAL A 133 0.94 -0.80 10.18
N GLY A 134 0.68 -0.39 8.94
CA GLY A 134 -0.67 -0.03 8.49
C GLY A 134 -1.65 -1.22 8.58
N GLY A 135 -1.20 -2.43 8.26
CA GLY A 135 -1.98 -3.65 8.37
C GLY A 135 -2.32 -3.99 9.82
N LEU A 136 -1.38 -3.84 10.75
CA LEU A 136 -1.59 -4.01 12.18
C LEU A 136 -2.62 -3.02 12.72
N ILE A 137 -2.52 -1.75 12.32
CA ILE A 137 -3.48 -0.70 12.70
C ILE A 137 -4.88 -1.05 12.18
N ALA A 138 -4.99 -1.40 10.89
CA ALA A 138 -6.27 -1.78 10.29
C ALA A 138 -6.89 -3.00 10.97
N TRP A 139 -6.07 -4.00 11.31
CA TRP A 139 -6.51 -5.17 12.07
C TRP A 139 -7.00 -4.80 13.47
N ALA A 140 -6.25 -3.98 14.20
CA ALA A 140 -6.61 -3.53 15.54
C ALA A 140 -7.93 -2.73 15.54
N VAL A 141 -8.08 -1.78 14.61
CA VAL A 141 -9.32 -1.01 14.43
C VAL A 141 -10.51 -1.94 14.16
N ARG A 142 -10.35 -2.89 13.23
CA ARG A 142 -11.44 -3.83 12.90
C ARG A 142 -11.76 -4.78 14.05
N ALA A 143 -10.77 -5.22 14.82
CA ALA A 143 -10.98 -6.03 16.01
C ALA A 143 -11.78 -5.27 17.08
N VAL A 144 -11.49 -3.99 17.29
CA VAL A 144 -12.25 -3.12 18.22
C VAL A 144 -13.68 -2.89 17.73
N VAL A 145 -13.87 -2.60 16.44
CA VAL A 145 -15.21 -2.39 15.86
C VAL A 145 -16.06 -3.66 15.94
N ASN A 146 -15.51 -4.83 15.60
CA ASN A 146 -16.24 -6.09 15.65
C ASN A 146 -16.60 -6.50 17.10
N ARG A 147 -15.73 -6.20 18.09
CA ARG A 147 -16.05 -6.45 19.51
C ARG A 147 -17.22 -5.60 20.00
N ARG A 148 -17.35 -4.36 19.53
CA ARG A 148 -18.47 -3.47 19.90
C ARG A 148 -19.81 -3.91 19.30
N ALA A 149 -19.78 -4.60 18.15
CA ALA A 149 -20.97 -5.12 17.49
C ALA A 149 -21.48 -6.46 18.06
N GLY A 150 -20.74 -7.09 18.98
CA GLY A 150 -21.07 -8.40 19.57
C GLY A 150 -21.49 -8.36 21.05
N VAL A 151 -21.86 -7.20 21.58
CA VAL A 151 -22.31 -7.03 23.00
C VAL A 151 -23.81 -6.70 23.07
N THR A 152 -24.61 -7.29 22.18
CA THR A 152 -26.08 -7.32 22.25
C THR A 152 -26.54 -8.72 21.95
#